data_AF-A0A1F6TWL6-F1
#
_entry.id   AF-A0A1F6TWL6-F1
#
_cell.length_a   1.000
_cell.length_b   1.000
_cell.length_c   1.000
_cell.angle_alpha   90.00
_cell.angle_beta   90.00
_cell.angle_gamma   90.00
#
_symmetry.space_group_name_H-M   'P 1'
#
loop_
_entity.id
_entity.type
_entity.pdbx_description
1 polymer ?
#
loop_
_entity_poly.entity_id
_entity_poly.type
_entity_poly.pdbx_seq_one_letter_code
_entity_poly.pdbx_strand_id
1 'polypeptide(L)' 'MTTPKQSAKQLIEQLPEQVSWDDIMYELYVKQKIEEGLADIEAGRTIPHEQVKAELLGNGH' A
#
# COMPACT_ATOMS: atom_id res chain seq x y z
N MET A 1 -11.96 14.30 0.50
CA MET A 1 -11.26 13.08 0.96
C MET A 1 -12.29 12.00 1.21
N THR A 2 -12.19 10.84 0.57
CA THR A 2 -13.02 9.69 0.89
C THR A 2 -12.51 9.06 2.19
N THR A 3 -13.42 8.59 3.05
CA THR A 3 -13.02 7.83 4.24
C THR A 3 -12.47 6.46 3.84
N PRO A 4 -11.63 5.80 4.67
CA PRO A 4 -11.16 4.44 4.38
C PRO A 4 -12.29 3.46 4.08
N LYS A 5 -13.43 3.58 4.77
CA LYS A 5 -14.64 2.79 4.52
C LYS A 5 -15.24 3.02 3.14
N GLN A 6 -15.30 4.28 2.67
CA GLN A 6 -15.81 4.60 1.33
C GLN A 6 -14.85 4.11 0.25
N SER A 7 -13.55 4.32 0.44
CA SER A 7 -12.49 3.84 -0.45
C SER A 7 -12.52 2.31 -0.59
N ALA A 8 -12.70 1.57 0.51
CA ALA A 8 -12.81 0.11 0.49
C ALA A 8 -14.07 -0.36 -0.27
N LYS A 9 -15.21 0.29 -0.05
CA LYS A 9 -16.45 -0.03 -0.79
C LYS A 9 -16.29 0.16 -2.30
N GLN A 10 -15.74 1.30 -2.71
CA GLN A 10 -15.50 1.60 -4.13
C GLN A 10 -14.54 0.61 -4.77
N LEU A 11 -13.51 0.18 -4.04
CA LEU A 11 -12.59 -0.86 -4.51
C LEU A 11 -13.34 -2.18 -4.73
N ILE A 12 -14.13 -2.62 -3.75
CA ILE A 12 -14.91 -3.87 -3.84
C ILE A 12 -15.90 -3.83 -5.01
N GLU A 13 -16.57 -2.69 -5.24
CA GLU A 13 -17.50 -2.49 -6.37
C GLU A 13 -16.83 -2.61 -7.75
N GLN A 14 -15.50 -2.48 -7.84
CA GLN A 14 -14.74 -2.58 -9.09
C GLN A 14 -14.15 -3.97 -9.32
N LEU A 15 -14.20 -4.87 -8.33
CA LEU A 15 -13.64 -6.20 -8.45
C LEU A 15 -14.53 -7.12 -9.33
N PRO A 16 -13.94 -8.06 -10.09
CA PRO A 16 -14.70 -9.10 -10.76
C PRO A 16 -15.51 -9.96 -9.79
N GLU A 17 -16.66 -10.48 -10.21
CA GLU A 17 -17.52 -11.34 -9.37
C GLU A 17 -16.82 -12.61 -8.86
N GLN A 18 -15.86 -13.14 -9.63
CA GLN A 18 -15.13 -14.37 -9.33
C GLN A 18 -13.84 -14.19 -8.50
N VAL A 19 -13.62 -13.03 -7.88
CA VAL A 19 -12.45 -12.84 -6.99
C VAL A 19 -12.56 -13.68 -5.73
N SER A 20 -11.42 -14.17 -5.24
CA SER A 20 -11.34 -14.87 -3.96
C SER A 20 -11.24 -13.89 -2.79
N TRP A 21 -11.40 -14.39 -1.57
CA TRP A 21 -11.14 -13.61 -0.36
C TRP A 21 -9.70 -13.10 -0.30
N ASP A 22 -8.74 -13.89 -0.75
CA ASP A 22 -7.32 -13.51 -0.74
C ASP A 22 -7.07 -12.35 -1.70
N ASP A 23 -7.73 -12.33 -2.86
CA ASP A 23 -7.65 -11.21 -3.81
C ASP A 23 -8.23 -9.92 -3.22
N ILE A 24 -9.41 -10.00 -2.58
CA ILE A 24 -10.04 -8.83 -1.94
C ILE A 24 -9.11 -8.26 -0.87
N MET A 25 -8.53 -9.12 -0.03
CA MET A 25 -7.61 -8.70 1.04
C MET A 25 -6.33 -8.11 0.50
N TYR A 26 -5.77 -8.68 -0.57
CA TYR A 26 -4.59 -8.17 -1.25
C TYR A 26 -4.83 -6.77 -1.80
N GLU A 27 -5.93 -6.56 -2.53
CA GLU A 27 -6.27 -5.28 -3.12
C GLU A 27 -6.49 -4.18 -2.06
N LEU A 28 -7.17 -4.52 -0.95
CA LEU A 28 -7.31 -3.60 0.19
C LEU A 28 -5.96 -3.25 0.82
N TYR A 29 -5.09 -4.23 1.01
CA TYR A 29 -3.76 -4.03 1.58
C TYR A 29 -2.88 -3.14 0.69
N VAL A 30 -2.84 -3.41 -0.61
CA VAL A 30 -2.09 -2.60 -1.59
C VAL A 30 -2.59 -1.16 -1.59
N LYS A 31 -3.92 -0.96 -1.62
CA LYS A 31 -4.51 0.38 -1.57
C LYS A 31 -4.10 1.13 -0.31
N GLN A 32 -4.17 0.49 0.87
CA GLN A 32 -3.72 1.07 2.13
C GLN A 32 -2.24 1.47 2.06
N LYS A 33 -1.36 0.59 1.56
CA LYS A 33 0.07 0.87 1.48
C LYS A 33 0.41 2.03 0.55
N ILE A 34 -0.35 2.21 -0.52
CA ILE A 34 -0.20 3.37 -1.40
C ILE A 34 -0.61 4.65 -0.67
N GLU A 35 -1.76 4.66 0.01
CA GLU A 35 -2.24 5.82 0.77
C GLU A 35 -1.26 6.21 1.89
N GLU A 36 -0.72 5.23 2.62
CA GLU A 36 0.33 5.44 3.63
C GLU A 36 1.61 6.03 3.00
N GLY A 37 2.07 5.46 1.88
CA GLY A 37 3.28 5.93 1.19
C GLY A 37 3.15 7.35 0.65
N LEU A 38 1.98 7.71 0.13
CA LEU A 38 1.69 9.09 -0.31
C LEU A 38 1.73 10.07 0.88
N ALA A 39 1.13 9.69 2.01
CA ALA A 39 1.15 10.51 3.23
C ALA A 39 2.57 10.64 3.81
N ASP A 40 3.40 9.61 3.68
CA ASP A 40 4.82 9.66 4.07
C ASP A 40 5.63 10.61 3.19
N ILE A 41 5.38 10.61 1.87
CA ILE A 41 6.00 11.56 0.94
C ILE A 41 5.62 12.99 1.31
N GLU A 42 4.33 13.27 1.49
CA GLU A 42 3.84 14.61 1.85
C GLU A 42 4.42 15.10 3.19
N ALA A 43 4.61 14.19 4.15
CA ALA A 43 5.19 14.50 5.44
C ALA A 43 6.73 14.49 5.48
N GLY A 44 7.39 14.22 4.34
CA GLY A 44 8.86 14.13 4.26
C GLY A 44 9.45 12.92 5.00
N ARG A 45 8.66 11.89 5.30
CA ARG A 45 9.08 10.63 5.95
C ARG A 45 9.64 9.63 4.94
N THR A 46 10.54 10.09 4.07
CA THR A 46 11.18 9.26 3.05
C THR A 46 12.68 9.15 3.29
N ILE A 47 13.29 8.03 2.90
CA ILE A 47 14.74 7.84 2.93
C ILE A 47 15.32 7.78 1.51
N PRO A 48 16.59 8.18 1.29
CA PRO A 48 17.24 8.06 -0.01
C PRO A 48 17.34 6.59 -0.47
N HIS A 49 17.30 6.37 -1.79
CA HIS A 49 17.38 5.04 -2.38
C HIS A 49 18.63 4.24 -1.92
N GLU A 50 19.79 4.89 -1.83
CA GLU A 50 21.02 4.25 -1.37
C GLU A 50 20.92 3.75 0.08
N GLN A 51 20.19 4.46 0.94
CA GLN A 51 19.96 4.04 2.32
C GLN A 51 19.11 2.77 2.37
N VAL A 52 18.00 2.73 1.60
CA VAL A 52 17.15 1.52 1.50
C VAL A 52 17.96 0.32 1.03
N LYS A 53 18.78 0.50 0.00
CA LYS A 53 19.63 -0.56 -0.56
C LYS A 53 20.61 -1.11 0.46
N ALA A 54 21.24 -0.24 1.25
CA ALA A 54 22.14 -0.63 2.32
C ALA A 54 21.43 -1.42 3.43
N GLU A 55 20.22 -1.00 3.82
CA GLU A 55 19.43 -1.71 4.86
C GLU A 55 18.96 -3.10 4.40
N LEU A 56 18.50 -3.22 3.15
CA LEU A 56 17.97 -4.48 2.60
C LEU A 56 19.07 -5.49 2.24
N LEU A 57 20.23 -5.03 1.77
CA LEU A 57 21.30 -5.90 1.25
C LEU A 57 22.53 -5.97 2.17
N GLY A 58 22.71 -5.01 3.07
CA GLY A 58 23.88 -4.90 3.95
C GLY A 58 23.82 -5.71 5.24
N ASN A 59 22.64 -6.25 5.58
CA ASN A 59 22.45 -7.09 6.78
C ASN A 59 22.55 -8.61 6.51
N GLY A 60 23.04 -9.00 5.33
CA GLY A 60 23.35 -10.40 5.00
C GLY A 60 24.75 -10.78 5.47
N HIS A 61 24.93 -10.99 6.77
CA HIS A 61 26.02 -11.79 7.32
C HIS A 61 25.54 -13.21 7.59
#